data_AF-A0A8I1TL16-F1
#
_entry.id   AF-A0A8I1TL16-F1
#
_cell.length_a   1.000
_cell.length_b   1.000
_cell.length_c   1.000
_cell.angle_alpha   90.00
_cell.angle_beta   90.00
_cell.angle_gamma   90.00
#
_symmetry.space_group_name_H-M   'P 1'
#
loop_
_entity.id
_entity.type
_entity.pdbx_description
1 polymer ?
#
loop_
_entity_poly.entity_id
_entity_poly.type
_entity_poly.pdbx_seq_one_letter_code
_entity_poly.pdbx_strand_id
1 'polypeptide(L)'
;MEFTHIDSAGAARMVDVTGKEPTARTAVATGVLRTTAEVVELLRRDGLPKGDALATARIAGIMGAKRTPDLVPLCHPIALSGVVVDLEPDGDRVHIRATVRTTDRTGVEMEALTAVAVAGLALHDMVKAVDPAAVLDAVRVERKDGGKTGTWARPEDRS
;
A
#
# COMPACT_ATOMS: atom_id res chain seq x y z
N MET A 1 4.46 7.79 -26.31
CA MET A 1 3.85 7.72 -24.96
C MET A 1 3.48 9.14 -24.58
N GLU A 2 2.19 9.47 -24.56
CA GLU A 2 1.74 10.74 -23.97
C GLU A 2 1.88 10.65 -22.45
N PHE A 3 2.63 11.58 -21.86
CA PHE A 3 2.68 11.73 -20.41
C PHE A 3 1.33 12.25 -19.93
N THR A 4 0.51 11.39 -19.33
CA THR A 4 -0.86 11.75 -18.98
C THR A 4 -0.92 12.79 -17.84
N HIS A 5 0.12 12.92 -17.03
CA HIS A 5 0.19 13.84 -15.89
C HIS A 5 0.93 15.15 -16.18
N ILE A 6 1.34 15.38 -17.43
CA ILE A 6 2.04 16.58 -17.84
C ILE A 6 1.19 17.26 -18.92
N ASP A 7 1.00 18.57 -18.86
CA ASP A 7 0.34 19.32 -19.92
C ASP A 7 1.31 19.68 -21.07
N SER A 8 0.81 20.37 -22.10
CA SER A 8 1.62 20.80 -23.24
C SER A 8 2.72 21.82 -22.89
N ALA A 9 2.67 22.40 -21.70
CA ALA A 9 3.65 23.36 -21.18
C ALA A 9 4.64 22.73 -20.17
N GLY A 10 4.51 21.44 -19.85
CA GLY A 10 5.35 20.76 -18.88
C GLY A 10 4.84 20.80 -17.43
N ALA A 11 3.66 21.34 -17.19
CA ALA A 11 3.10 21.45 -15.84
C ALA A 11 2.39 20.17 -15.40
N ALA A 12 2.51 19.85 -14.11
CA ALA A 12 1.82 18.72 -13.50
C ALA A 12 0.31 18.93 -13.51
N ARG A 13 -0.45 17.94 -13.97
CA ARG A 13 -1.91 17.95 -13.96
C ARG A 13 -2.49 16.61 -13.56
N MET A 14 -3.60 16.66 -12.83
CA MET A 14 -4.44 15.48 -12.61
C MET A 14 -5.18 15.15 -13.92
N VAL A 15 -5.21 13.87 -14.30
CA VAL A 15 -5.84 13.43 -15.56
C VAL A 15 -7.35 13.58 -15.47
N ASP A 16 -7.97 14.22 -16.45
CA ASP A 16 -9.44 14.20 -16.55
C ASP A 16 -9.93 12.79 -16.89
N VAL A 17 -10.80 12.26 -16.04
CA VAL A 17 -11.42 10.94 -16.19
C VAL A 17 -12.92 11.02 -16.44
N THR A 18 -13.50 12.20 -16.63
CA THR A 18 -14.95 12.43 -16.77
C THR A 18 -15.60 11.56 -17.84
N GLY A 19 -14.94 11.41 -18.99
CA GLY A 19 -15.42 10.57 -20.10
C GLY A 19 -15.20 9.06 -19.94
N LYS A 20 -14.71 8.58 -18.79
CA LYS A 20 -14.52 7.15 -18.52
C LYS A 20 -15.70 6.61 -17.70
N GLU A 21 -16.13 5.40 -18.04
CA GLU A 21 -17.14 4.68 -17.28
C GLU A 21 -16.58 4.10 -15.97
N PRO A 22 -17.34 4.17 -14.85
CA PRO A 22 -17.01 3.45 -13.63
C PRO A 22 -17.02 1.93 -13.86
N THR A 23 -16.00 1.25 -13.34
CA THR A 23 -15.91 -0.22 -13.39
C THR A 23 -15.37 -0.74 -12.06
N ALA A 24 -15.67 -2.01 -11.75
CA ALA A 24 -15.07 -2.68 -10.60
C ALA A 24 -13.56 -2.77 -10.78
N ARG A 25 -12.81 -2.36 -9.75
CA ARG A 25 -11.35 -2.29 -9.76
C ARG A 25 -10.79 -2.85 -8.48
N THR A 26 -9.70 -3.59 -8.62
CA THR A 26 -8.95 -4.14 -7.49
C THR A 26 -7.46 -3.91 -7.72
N ALA A 27 -6.73 -3.58 -6.66
CA ALA A 27 -5.28 -3.60 -6.68
C ALA A 27 -4.76 -4.36 -5.46
N VAL A 28 -3.68 -5.09 -5.66
CA VAL A 28 -2.92 -5.79 -4.62
C VAL A 28 -1.52 -5.21 -4.62
N ALA A 29 -1.06 -4.80 -3.44
CA ALA A 29 0.31 -4.40 -3.21
C ALA A 29 0.93 -5.19 -2.06
N THR A 30 2.24 -5.31 -2.07
CA THR A 30 3.03 -5.97 -1.02
C THR A 30 4.18 -5.08 -0.58
N GLY A 31 4.72 -5.39 0.59
CA GLY A 31 5.97 -4.84 1.12
C GLY A 31 6.49 -5.75 2.22
N VAL A 32 7.73 -5.51 2.66
CA VAL A 32 8.37 -6.29 3.72
C VAL A 32 9.05 -5.36 4.70
N LEU A 33 8.72 -5.47 5.98
CA LEU A 33 9.56 -4.89 7.03
C LEU A 33 10.60 -5.94 7.44
N ARG A 34 11.87 -5.68 7.14
CA ARG A 34 13.01 -6.49 7.57
C ARG A 34 13.50 -5.99 8.93
N THR A 35 13.68 -6.90 9.88
CA THR A 35 14.10 -6.62 11.26
C THR A 35 14.88 -7.81 11.80
N THR A 36 14.78 -8.13 13.09
CA THR A 36 15.42 -9.28 13.72
C THR A 36 14.40 -10.36 14.09
N ALA A 37 14.86 -11.61 14.23
CA ALA A 37 14.02 -12.70 14.72
C ALA A 37 13.49 -12.44 16.15
N GLU A 38 14.26 -11.71 16.97
CA GLU A 38 13.83 -11.28 18.31
C GLU A 38 12.61 -10.35 18.24
N VAL A 39 12.64 -9.35 17.34
CA VAL A 39 11.51 -8.44 17.13
C VAL A 39 10.29 -9.20 16.60
N VAL A 40 10.46 -10.12 15.66
CA VAL A 40 9.36 -10.95 15.15
C VAL A 40 8.74 -11.79 16.26
N GLU A 41 9.55 -12.36 17.16
CA GLU A 41 9.03 -13.11 18.30
C GLU A 41 8.28 -12.21 19.29
N LEU A 42 8.79 -11.00 19.54
CA LEU A 42 8.07 -9.98 20.33
C LEU A 42 6.72 -9.64 19.72
N LEU A 43 6.64 -9.51 18.39
CA LEU A 43 5.40 -9.24 17.67
C LEU A 43 4.38 -10.37 17.80
N ARG A 44 4.82 -11.64 17.76
CA ARG A 44 3.92 -12.81 17.86
C ARG A 44 3.30 -12.99 19.24
N ARG A 45 4.01 -12.55 20.29
CA ARG A 45 3.60 -12.74 21.70
C ARG A 45 3.07 -11.47 22.36
N ASP A 46 2.79 -10.42 21.57
CA ASP A 46 2.39 -9.09 22.05
C ASP A 46 3.33 -8.52 23.13
N GLY A 47 4.64 -8.79 22.98
CA GLY A 47 5.66 -8.50 23.98
C GLY A 47 6.27 -7.10 23.89
N LEU A 48 5.79 -6.24 22.99
CA LEU A 48 6.34 -4.89 22.80
C LEU A 48 5.82 -3.90 23.86
N PRO A 49 6.65 -2.96 24.35
CA PRO A 49 6.22 -1.95 25.32
C PRO A 49 5.08 -1.05 24.85
N LYS A 50 4.87 -0.96 23.53
CA LYS A 50 3.87 -0.09 22.89
C LYS A 50 2.52 -0.76 22.65
N GLY A 51 2.36 -2.03 23.02
CA GLY A 51 1.14 -2.81 22.78
C GLY A 51 1.13 -3.53 21.44
N ASP A 52 -0.07 -3.86 20.94
CA ASP A 52 -0.27 -4.65 19.72
C ASP A 52 0.13 -3.85 18.47
N ALA A 53 1.34 -4.14 17.98
CA ALA A 53 1.91 -3.51 16.81
C ALA A 53 1.27 -3.98 15.50
N LEU A 54 0.81 -5.23 15.42
CA LEU A 54 0.20 -5.77 14.21
C LEU A 54 -1.19 -5.18 13.98
N ALA A 55 -2.02 -5.10 15.03
CA ALA A 55 -3.31 -4.42 14.95
C ALA A 55 -3.14 -2.93 14.63
N THR A 56 -2.19 -2.26 15.29
CA THR A 56 -1.89 -0.84 15.04
C THR A 56 -1.50 -0.60 13.59
N ALA A 57 -0.56 -1.40 13.05
CA ALA A 57 -0.12 -1.28 11.67
C ALA A 57 -1.23 -1.58 10.66
N ARG A 58 -2.12 -2.53 10.96
CA ARG A 58 -3.28 -2.86 10.13
C ARG A 58 -4.23 -1.67 10.01
N ILE A 59 -4.56 -1.04 11.14
CA ILE A 59 -5.41 0.16 11.16
C ILE A 59 -4.73 1.30 10.42
N ALA A 60 -3.43 1.51 10.65
CA ALA A 60 -2.65 2.54 9.97
C ALA A 60 -2.66 2.35 8.45
N GLY A 61 -2.49 1.12 7.94
CA GLY A 61 -2.58 0.82 6.51
C GLY A 61 -3.96 1.12 5.93
N ILE A 62 -5.04 0.75 6.63
CA ILE A 62 -6.43 1.06 6.21
C ILE A 62 -6.66 2.58 6.19
N MET A 63 -6.15 3.31 7.17
CA MET A 63 -6.23 4.77 7.19
C MET A 63 -5.40 5.40 6.07
N GLY A 64 -4.19 4.88 5.81
CA GLY A 64 -3.31 5.32 4.73
C GLY A 64 -4.00 5.19 3.37
N ALA A 65 -4.63 4.06 3.08
CA ALA A 65 -5.40 3.85 1.85
C ALA A 65 -6.44 4.96 1.62
N LYS A 66 -7.22 5.30 2.65
CA LYS A 66 -8.27 6.34 2.58
C LYS A 66 -7.71 7.76 2.44
N ARG A 67 -6.46 7.97 2.83
CA ARG A 67 -5.76 9.27 2.81
C ARG A 67 -4.86 9.44 1.59
N THR A 68 -4.78 8.46 0.70
CA THR A 68 -3.97 8.51 -0.53
C THR A 68 -4.10 9.81 -1.33
N PRO A 69 -5.31 10.36 -1.62
CA PRO A 69 -5.42 11.61 -2.37
C PRO A 69 -4.89 12.84 -1.59
N ASP A 70 -4.78 12.76 -0.26
CA ASP A 70 -4.20 13.82 0.57
C ASP A 70 -2.65 13.75 0.56
N LEU A 71 -2.08 12.59 0.22
CA LEU A 71 -0.63 12.30 0.30
C LEU A 71 0.05 12.29 -1.08
N VAL A 72 -0.64 11.83 -2.13
CA VAL A 72 -0.11 11.71 -3.48
C VAL A 72 -0.78 12.79 -4.36
N PRO A 73 -0.06 13.87 -4.75
CA PRO A 73 -0.67 15.13 -5.22
C PRO A 73 -1.63 15.04 -6.41
N LEU A 74 -1.47 14.06 -7.29
CA LEU A 74 -2.26 13.92 -8.53
C LEU A 74 -3.18 12.70 -8.51
N CYS A 75 -3.32 12.03 -7.37
CA CYS A 75 -4.33 10.98 -7.21
C CYS A 75 -5.72 11.59 -7.15
N HIS A 76 -6.66 10.96 -7.85
CA HIS A 76 -8.07 11.31 -7.72
C HIS A 76 -8.57 10.92 -6.32
N PRO A 77 -9.49 11.70 -5.73
CA PRO A 77 -10.31 11.21 -4.63
C PRO A 77 -11.19 10.04 -5.13
N ILE A 78 -11.07 8.87 -4.49
CA ILE A 78 -11.80 7.66 -4.86
C ILE A 78 -12.60 7.16 -3.66
N ALA A 79 -13.88 6.82 -3.88
CA ALA A 79 -14.69 6.16 -2.87
C ALA A 79 -14.27 4.67 -2.75
N LEU A 80 -13.47 4.34 -1.74
CA LEU A 80 -13.04 2.97 -1.50
C LEU A 80 -14.20 2.10 -1.01
N SER A 81 -14.37 0.93 -1.63
CA SER A 81 -15.40 -0.04 -1.25
C SER A 81 -14.87 -1.12 -0.31
N GLY A 82 -13.56 -1.35 -0.29
CA GLY A 82 -12.93 -2.31 0.61
C GLY A 82 -11.42 -2.14 0.67
N VAL A 83 -10.87 -2.31 1.87
CA VAL A 83 -9.43 -2.32 2.13
C VAL A 83 -9.14 -3.46 3.10
N VAL A 84 -8.28 -4.39 2.68
CA VAL A 84 -7.76 -5.46 3.53
C VAL A 84 -6.25 -5.28 3.61
N VAL A 85 -5.70 -5.32 4.83
CA VAL A 85 -4.26 -5.29 5.08
C VAL A 85 -3.93 -6.52 5.90
N ASP A 86 -3.09 -7.40 5.36
CA ASP A 86 -2.60 -8.62 6.00
C ASP A 86 -1.14 -8.43 6.39
N LEU A 87 -0.82 -8.92 7.59
CA LEU A 87 0.50 -8.82 8.20
C LEU A 87 0.90 -10.20 8.68
N GLU A 88 2.02 -10.71 8.18
CA GLU A 88 2.50 -12.06 8.46
C GLU A 88 3.95 -12.02 8.93
N PRO A 89 4.20 -12.12 10.25
CA PRO A 89 5.54 -12.24 10.78
C PRO A 89 6.16 -13.59 10.44
N ASP A 90 7.33 -13.59 9.80
CA ASP A 90 8.08 -14.79 9.39
C ASP A 90 9.58 -14.59 9.59
N GLY A 91 10.26 -15.53 10.24
CA GLY A 91 11.70 -15.43 10.53
C GLY A 91 12.13 -14.09 11.12
N ASP A 92 12.79 -13.27 10.30
CA ASP A 92 13.36 -11.95 10.60
C ASP A 92 12.62 -10.79 9.90
N ARG A 93 11.38 -11.00 9.47
CA ARG A 93 10.61 -10.01 8.71
C ARG A 93 9.11 -10.09 8.97
N VAL A 94 8.41 -9.05 8.54
CA VAL A 94 6.94 -9.03 8.47
C VAL A 94 6.54 -8.77 7.02
N HIS A 95 5.83 -9.73 6.43
CA HIS A 95 5.20 -9.55 5.12
C HIS A 95 3.94 -8.70 5.27
N ILE A 96 3.82 -7.69 4.41
CA ILE A 96 2.68 -6.78 4.37
C ILE A 96 2.01 -6.97 3.03
N ARG A 97 0.70 -7.22 3.03
CA ARG A 97 -0.10 -7.32 1.81
C ARG A 97 -1.35 -6.46 1.95
N ALA A 98 -1.58 -5.56 1.01
CA ALA A 98 -2.80 -4.77 0.94
C ALA A 98 -3.61 -5.13 -0.30
N THR A 99 -4.92 -5.34 -0.14
CA THR A 99 -5.87 -5.47 -1.24
C THR A 99 -6.91 -4.35 -1.14
N VAL A 100 -7.02 -3.51 -2.16
CA VAL A 100 -7.94 -2.38 -2.22
C VAL A 100 -8.92 -2.57 -3.37
N ARG A 101 -10.19 -2.23 -3.13
CA ARG A 101 -11.30 -2.37 -4.08
C ARG A 101 -12.13 -1.10 -4.18
N THR A 102 -12.61 -0.81 -5.39
CA THR A 102 -13.57 0.27 -5.66
C THR A 102 -14.43 -0.05 -6.89
N THR A 103 -15.43 0.78 -7.16
CA THR A 103 -16.10 0.89 -8.46
C THR A 103 -15.98 2.34 -8.94
N ASP A 104 -15.00 2.62 -9.80
CA ASP A 104 -14.69 4.01 -10.22
C ASP A 104 -14.01 4.07 -11.61
N ARG A 105 -13.66 5.28 -12.05
CA ARG A 105 -13.11 5.65 -13.36
C ARG A 105 -11.60 5.48 -13.46
N THR A 106 -10.91 5.37 -12.32
CA THR A 106 -9.46 5.20 -12.23
C THR A 106 -9.10 4.06 -11.27
N GLY A 107 -7.90 3.51 -11.43
CA GLY A 107 -7.38 2.40 -10.62
C GLY A 107 -7.09 2.80 -9.17
N VAL A 108 -6.83 1.78 -8.34
CA VAL A 108 -6.54 1.91 -6.90
C VAL A 108 -5.15 1.40 -6.52
N GLU A 109 -4.23 1.40 -7.49
CA GLU A 109 -2.84 0.99 -7.27
C GLU A 109 -2.16 1.82 -6.19
N MET A 110 -2.41 3.13 -6.18
CA MET A 110 -1.79 4.05 -5.23
C MET A 110 -2.34 3.86 -3.82
N GLU A 111 -3.61 3.54 -3.67
CA GLU A 111 -4.22 3.24 -2.38
C GLU A 111 -3.67 1.95 -1.78
N ALA A 112 -3.44 0.92 -2.61
CA ALA A 112 -2.81 -0.31 -2.16
C ALA A 112 -1.34 -0.08 -1.75
N LEU A 113 -0.56 0.65 -2.55
CA LEU A 113 0.83 1.00 -2.22
C LEU A 113 0.93 1.83 -0.94
N THR A 114 0.06 2.84 -0.80
CA THR A 114 0.02 3.72 0.37
C THR A 114 -0.36 2.93 1.62
N ALA A 115 -1.30 2.00 1.52
CA ALA A 115 -1.67 1.12 2.62
C ALA A 115 -0.47 0.30 3.13
N VAL A 116 0.30 -0.30 2.22
CA VAL A 116 1.52 -1.05 2.56
C VAL A 116 2.56 -0.12 3.20
N ALA A 117 2.83 1.03 2.59
CA ALA A 117 3.85 1.95 3.07
C ALA A 117 3.53 2.46 4.49
N VAL A 118 2.29 2.89 4.72
CA VAL A 118 1.86 3.40 6.02
C VAL A 118 1.81 2.30 7.08
N ALA A 119 1.39 1.08 6.73
CA ALA A 119 1.47 -0.06 7.64
C ALA A 119 2.92 -0.38 8.03
N GLY A 120 3.85 -0.34 7.07
CA GLY A 120 5.28 -0.54 7.30
C GLY A 120 5.90 0.54 8.18
N LEU A 121 5.54 1.81 7.96
CA LEU A 121 5.97 2.93 8.81
C LEU A 121 5.42 2.80 10.23
N ALA A 122 4.17 2.36 10.39
CA ALA A 122 3.58 2.10 11.70
C ALA A 122 4.31 0.95 12.42
N LEU A 123 4.61 -0.16 11.74
CA LEU A 123 5.41 -1.23 12.34
C LEU A 123 6.79 -0.72 12.76
N HIS A 124 7.48 0.03 11.90
CA HIS A 124 8.77 0.62 12.24
C HIS A 124 8.66 1.49 13.50
N ASP A 125 7.62 2.34 13.60
CA ASP A 125 7.40 3.14 14.80
C ASP A 125 7.27 2.28 16.07
N MET A 126 6.56 1.15 15.96
CA MET A 126 6.29 0.24 17.06
C MET A 126 7.53 -0.56 17.49
N VAL A 127 8.44 -0.87 16.57
CA VAL A 127 9.62 -1.74 16.86
C VAL A 127 10.93 -0.97 17.05
N LYS A 128 11.04 0.30 16.63
CA LYS A 128 12.32 1.05 16.62
C LYS A 128 13.03 1.20 17.97
N ALA A 129 12.34 0.94 19.08
CA ALA A 129 12.96 0.92 20.41
C ALA A 129 13.82 -0.33 20.66
N VAL A 130 13.51 -1.42 19.95
CA VAL A 130 14.24 -2.69 19.99
C VAL A 130 15.18 -2.80 18.79
N ASP A 131 14.69 -2.44 17.60
CA ASP A 131 15.46 -2.45 16.35
C ASP A 131 15.25 -1.15 15.56
N PRO A 132 16.07 -0.11 15.79
CA PRO A 132 16.01 1.12 15.00
C PRO A 132 16.54 0.96 13.57
N ALA A 133 17.20 -0.16 13.25
CA ALA A 133 17.76 -0.44 11.94
C ALA A 133 16.78 -1.17 11.01
N ALA A 134 15.56 -1.46 11.47
CA ALA A 134 14.53 -2.11 10.67
C ALA A 134 14.26 -1.37 9.36
N VAL A 135 14.18 -2.10 8.25
CA VAL A 135 14.06 -1.55 6.89
C VAL A 135 12.72 -1.91 6.28
N LEU A 136 12.01 -0.93 5.73
CA LEU A 136 10.86 -1.16 4.86
C LEU A 136 11.34 -1.29 3.41
N ASP A 137 11.05 -2.43 2.80
CA ASP A 137 11.55 -2.83 1.49
C ASP A 137 10.41 -3.38 0.61
N ALA A 138 10.69 -3.56 -0.68
CA ALA A 138 9.85 -4.23 -1.65
C ALA A 138 8.39 -3.72 -1.74
N VAL A 139 8.15 -2.44 -1.43
CA VAL A 139 6.81 -1.82 -1.56
C VAL A 139 6.43 -1.72 -3.03
N ARG A 140 5.45 -2.52 -3.47
CA ARG A 140 5.17 -2.70 -4.90
C ARG A 140 3.78 -3.23 -5.20
N VAL A 141 3.29 -3.00 -6.41
CA VAL A 141 2.02 -3.58 -6.91
C VAL A 141 2.26 -5.01 -7.38
N GLU A 142 1.49 -5.97 -6.90
CA GLU A 142 1.54 -7.36 -7.36
C GLU A 142 0.52 -7.65 -8.46
N ARG A 143 -0.66 -7.05 -8.35
CA ARG A 143 -1.77 -7.29 -9.27
C ARG A 143 -2.69 -6.09 -9.32
N LYS A 144 -3.29 -5.86 -10.48
CA LYS A 144 -4.47 -5.00 -10.62
C LYS A 144 -5.47 -5.62 -11.58
N ASP A 145 -6.74 -5.33 -11.35
CA ASP A 145 -7.85 -5.79 -12.16
C ASP A 145 -8.80 -4.63 -12.46
N GLY A 146 -9.42 -4.65 -13.64
CA GLY A 146 -10.43 -3.68 -14.07
C GLY A 146 -9.88 -2.52 -14.92
N GLY A 147 -10.81 -1.72 -15.44
CA GLY A 147 -10.53 -0.68 -16.43
C GLY A 147 -10.12 -1.21 -17.81
N LYS A 148 -9.75 -0.28 -18.71
CA LYS A 148 -9.46 -0.57 -20.13
C LYS A 148 -8.35 -1.60 -20.35
N THR A 149 -7.37 -1.68 -19.44
CA THR A 149 -6.22 -2.57 -19.58
C THR A 149 -6.47 -3.98 -19.05
N GLY A 150 -7.63 -4.25 -18.44
CA GLY A 150 -7.93 -5.55 -17.83
C GLY A 150 -6.98 -5.89 -16.68
N THR A 151 -6.72 -7.18 -16.50
CA THR A 151 -5.83 -7.69 -15.44
C THR A 151 -4.37 -7.50 -15.81
N TRP A 152 -3.60 -6.99 -14.87
CA TRP A 152 -2.14 -6.97 -14.90
C TRP A 152 -1.62 -7.67 -13.65
N ALA A 153 -0.59 -8.49 -13.81
CA ALA A 153 0.16 -9.11 -12.72
C ALA A 153 1.64 -8.78 -12.87
N ARG A 154 2.34 -8.67 -11.74
CA ARG A 154 3.79 -8.46 -11.71
C ARG A 154 4.49 -9.60 -12.47
N PRO A 155 5.34 -9.28 -13.46
CA PRO A 155 6.18 -10.27 -14.11
C PRO A 155 7.14 -10.94 -13.12
N GLU A 156 7.33 -12.25 -13.24
CA GLU A 156 8.18 -13.05 -12.33
C GLU A 156 9.66 -12.61 -12.36
N ASP A 157 10.12 -12.05 -13.48
CA ASP A 157 11.49 -11.55 -13.67
C ASP A 157 11.75 -10.18 -13.01
N ARG A 158 10.73 -9.56 -12.39
CA ARG A 158 10.83 -8.26 -11.71
C ARG A 158 10.35 -8.32 -10.25
N SER A 159 10.84 -9.35 -9.54
CA SER A 159 10.63 -9.63 -8.11
C SER A 159 11.62 -8.95 -7.18
#